data_AF-A0A1E1WKE8-F1
#
_entry.id   AF-A0A1E1WKE8-F1
#
_cell.length_a   1.000
_cell.length_b   1.000
_cell.length_c   1.000
_cell.angle_alpha   90.00
_cell.angle_beta   90.00
_cell.angle_gamma   90.00
#
_symmetry.space_group_name_H-M   'P 1'
#
loop_
_entity.id
_entity.type
_entity.pdbx_description
1 polymer ?
#
loop_
_entity_poly.entity_id
_entity_poly.type
_entity_poly.pdbx_seq_one_letter_code
_entity_poly.pdbx_strand_id
1 'polypeptide(L)'
;YISEETNRFAQQLMSKRSQRRTSRLAKWTVTNKSEIKSFFGLILYMDLVKLPKISDYWSNDKMFGQDYAKKIMSRNRFELLLRMLHFSDNSQATANDRLYKIRRLIDDLNQNFKAFFTPNISLCVDESMIPFRGRIIFRQYLKQKRHKYGIKVFKLCTVPGYTCKLEVYAGKHCDTSNTTPTNVVMGLCRHLFKKGHILYTDNWYTSVDLAEKLLDEDMHLVGTLRKNRRRLPKNVMNAKLKRGEYVAAENEKGITVMKWRDKREVSLLSTKHTAKFVNTTNKRGQ
;
A
#
# COMPACT_ATOMS: atom_id res chain seq x y z
N TYR A 1 22.62 9.90 0.55
CA TYR A 1 21.30 10.38 0.97
C TYR A 1 20.84 9.92 2.35
N ILE A 2 20.31 8.70 2.57
CA ILE A 2 19.74 8.31 3.89
C ILE A 2 20.73 8.52 5.05
N SER A 3 22.01 8.18 4.84
CA SER A 3 23.07 8.43 5.81
C SER A 3 23.27 9.93 6.10
N GLU A 4 23.23 10.79 5.07
CA GLU A 4 23.34 12.25 5.24
C GLU A 4 22.17 12.80 6.05
N GLU A 5 20.93 12.44 5.71
CA GLU A 5 19.74 12.93 6.43
C GLU A 5 19.65 12.41 7.86
N THR A 6 20.10 11.17 8.09
CA THR A 6 20.23 10.60 9.44
C THR A 6 21.27 11.37 10.27
N ASN A 7 22.42 11.72 9.68
CA ASN A 7 23.43 12.55 10.34
C ASN A 7 22.92 13.96 10.63
N ARG A 8 22.26 14.58 9.65
CA ARG A 8 21.65 15.90 9.77
C ARG A 8 20.62 15.93 10.91
N PHE A 9 19.75 14.93 10.98
CA PHE A 9 18.77 14.84 12.05
C PHE A 9 19.41 14.69 13.43
N ALA A 10 20.44 13.85 13.54
CA ALA A 10 21.18 13.69 14.79
C ALA A 10 21.78 15.03 15.24
N GLN A 11 22.41 15.80 14.34
CA GLN A 11 22.93 17.13 14.64
C GLN A 11 21.82 18.10 15.08
N GLN A 12 20.70 18.17 14.35
CA GLN A 12 19.54 19.00 14.70
C GLN A 12 18.95 18.66 16.07
N LEU A 13 18.94 17.38 16.45
CA LEU A 13 18.42 16.94 17.73
C LEU A 13 19.40 17.23 18.87
N MET A 14 20.70 17.10 18.61
CA MET A 14 21.75 17.42 19.58
C MET A 14 21.81 18.91 19.89
N SER A 15 21.63 19.80 18.89
CA SER A 15 21.64 21.25 19.12
C SER A 15 20.43 21.76 19.90
N LYS A 16 19.27 21.10 19.79
CA LYS A 16 18.02 21.54 20.43
C LYS A 16 17.83 21.07 21.88
N ARG A 17 18.65 20.15 22.38
CA ARG A 17 18.47 19.55 23.71
C ARG A 17 19.75 19.65 24.51
N SER A 18 19.68 20.27 25.69
CA SER A 18 20.73 20.13 26.71
C SER A 18 20.87 18.65 27.06
N GLN A 19 21.99 18.05 26.65
CA GLN A 19 22.22 16.63 26.81
C GLN A 19 22.91 16.35 28.13
N ARG A 20 22.34 15.44 28.92
CA ARG A 20 23.10 14.80 29.99
C ARG A 20 24.27 14.05 29.35
N ARG A 21 25.47 14.21 29.92
CA ARG A 21 26.72 13.58 29.46
C ARG A 21 26.64 12.04 29.35
N THR A 22 25.71 11.42 30.09
CA THR A 22 25.42 9.97 30.09
C THR A 22 24.42 9.52 29.03
N SER A 23 23.84 10.45 28.27
CA SER A 23 22.88 10.14 27.20
C SER A 23 23.53 9.28 26.13
N ARG A 24 22.85 8.23 25.66
CA ARG A 24 23.29 7.46 24.48
C ARG A 24 23.48 8.33 23.24
N LEU A 25 22.75 9.45 23.16
CA LEU A 25 22.86 10.39 22.05
C LEU A 25 24.18 11.17 22.09
N ALA A 26 24.81 11.34 23.26
CA ALA A 26 26.14 11.94 23.38
C ALA A 26 27.24 11.04 22.80
N LYS A 27 26.94 9.74 22.56
CA LYS A 27 27.83 8.79 21.89
C LYS A 27 27.56 8.68 20.38
N TRP A 28 26.81 9.62 19.80
CA TRP A 28 26.55 9.63 18.37
C TRP A 28 27.85 9.84 17.59
N THR A 29 28.13 8.90 16.69
CA THR A 29 29.12 9.05 15.63
C THR A 29 28.42 9.14 14.29
N VAL A 30 29.01 9.89 13.36
CA VAL A 30 28.52 10.06 11.99
C VAL A 30 28.38 8.68 11.33
N THR A 31 27.19 8.40 10.79
CA THR A 31 26.92 7.18 10.02
C THR A 31 27.28 7.36 8.55
N ASN A 32 27.42 6.26 7.82
CA ASN A 32 27.71 6.26 6.39
C ASN A 32 26.84 5.25 5.64
N LYS A 33 26.95 5.23 4.31
CA LYS A 33 26.16 4.35 3.44
C LYS A 33 26.34 2.87 3.78
N SER A 34 27.57 2.45 4.12
CA SER A 34 27.87 1.05 4.45
C SER A 34 27.19 0.64 5.76
N GLU A 35 27.30 1.47 6.79
CA GLU A 35 26.68 1.19 8.09
C GLU A 35 25.14 1.18 8.02
N ILE A 36 24.52 2.08 7.26
CA ILE A 36 23.07 2.08 7.03
C ILE A 36 22.63 0.81 6.29
N LYS A 37 23.42 0.29 5.34
CA LYS A 37 23.15 -1.00 4.69
C LYS A 37 23.22 -2.15 5.70
N SER A 38 24.24 -2.18 6.55
CA SER A 38 24.34 -3.18 7.62
C SER A 38 23.16 -3.12 8.59
N PHE A 39 22.72 -1.90 8.94
CA PHE A 39 21.53 -1.68 9.77
C PHE A 39 20.25 -2.26 9.13
N PHE A 40 20.00 -1.97 7.85
CA PHE A 40 18.87 -2.58 7.14
C PHE A 40 19.01 -4.09 6.97
N GLY A 41 20.23 -4.59 6.76
CA GLY A 41 20.52 -6.03 6.73
C GLY A 41 20.12 -6.71 8.03
N LEU A 42 20.35 -6.08 9.18
CA LEU A 42 19.86 -6.59 10.46
C LEU A 42 18.35 -6.53 10.59
N ILE A 43 17.68 -5.49 10.09
CA ILE A 43 16.20 -5.44 10.09
C ILE A 43 15.60 -6.59 9.26
N LEU A 44 16.17 -6.87 8.08
CA LEU A 44 15.75 -7.99 7.24
C LEU A 44 16.03 -9.33 7.91
N TYR A 45 17.19 -9.48 8.55
CA TYR A 45 17.53 -10.66 9.33
C TYR A 45 16.53 -10.91 10.47
N MET A 46 16.11 -9.86 11.19
CA MET A 46 15.06 -9.93 12.22
C MET A 46 13.67 -10.28 11.65
N ASP A 47 13.49 -10.24 10.33
CA ASP A 47 12.28 -10.76 9.68
C ASP A 47 12.32 -12.26 9.48
N LEU A 48 13.50 -12.80 9.22
CA LEU A 48 13.74 -14.24 9.05
C LEU A 48 13.84 -14.96 10.40
N VAL A 49 14.58 -14.38 11.35
CA VAL A 49 14.81 -14.94 12.69
C VAL A 49 14.06 -14.07 13.70
N LYS A 50 12.92 -14.54 14.21
CA LYS A 50 12.07 -13.79 15.13
C LYS A 50 12.41 -14.10 16.59
N LEU A 51 13.01 -13.14 17.30
CA LEU A 51 13.19 -13.19 18.75
C LEU A 51 12.16 -12.32 19.50
N PRO A 52 11.87 -12.60 20.79
CA PRO A 52 10.85 -11.89 21.56
C PRO A 52 11.11 -10.38 21.70
N LYS A 53 12.37 -9.97 21.88
CA LYS A 53 12.76 -8.55 21.99
C LYS A 53 13.94 -8.23 21.07
N ILE A 54 14.04 -6.96 20.66
CA ILE A 54 15.18 -6.45 19.88
C ILE A 54 16.50 -6.62 20.65
N SER A 55 16.50 -6.53 21.98
CA SER A 55 17.70 -6.75 22.78
C SER A 55 18.25 -8.17 22.69
N ASP A 56 17.37 -9.14 22.40
CA ASP A 56 17.70 -10.56 22.52
C ASP A 56 18.65 -11.01 21.40
N TYR A 57 18.66 -10.32 20.26
CA TYR A 57 19.64 -10.54 19.18
C TYR A 57 21.09 -10.28 19.60
N TRP A 58 21.29 -9.56 20.71
CA TRP A 58 22.60 -9.33 21.33
C TRP A 58 22.72 -9.99 22.70
N SER A 59 21.80 -10.88 23.08
CA SER A 59 21.85 -11.58 24.37
C SER A 59 23.04 -12.52 24.45
N ASN A 60 23.60 -12.69 25.65
CA ASN A 60 24.58 -13.74 25.96
C ASN A 60 23.90 -14.98 26.59
N ASP A 61 22.59 -14.93 26.82
CA ASP A 61 21.80 -16.08 27.26
C ASP A 61 21.89 -17.19 26.22
N LYS A 62 22.18 -18.43 26.63
CA LYS A 62 22.32 -19.57 25.72
C LYS A 62 21.04 -19.86 24.92
N MET A 63 19.86 -19.51 25.44
CA MET A 63 18.56 -19.74 24.79
C MET A 63 18.30 -18.74 23.65
N PHE A 64 18.79 -17.51 23.79
CA PHE A 64 18.55 -16.43 22.82
C PHE A 64 19.81 -16.00 22.06
N GLY A 65 20.98 -16.45 22.49
CA GLY A 65 22.27 -15.98 22.06
C GLY A 65 22.47 -16.17 20.57
N GLN A 66 22.71 -15.07 19.86
CA GLN A 66 23.04 -15.06 18.45
C GLN A 66 24.37 -14.35 18.25
N ASP A 67 25.20 -14.89 17.37
CA ASP A 67 26.49 -14.28 17.02
C ASP A 67 26.38 -13.28 15.88
N TYR A 68 25.40 -13.48 14.98
CA TYR A 68 25.31 -12.71 13.75
C TYR A 68 25.16 -11.21 14.00
N ALA A 69 24.17 -10.80 14.80
CA ALA A 69 23.92 -9.37 15.03
C ALA A 69 25.09 -8.68 15.73
N LYS A 70 25.75 -9.36 16.68
CA LYS A 70 26.92 -8.86 17.42
C LYS A 70 28.12 -8.60 16.50
N LYS A 71 28.33 -9.46 15.50
CA LYS A 71 29.42 -9.33 14.51
C LYS A 71 29.20 -8.14 13.57
N ILE A 72 27.95 -7.76 13.31
CA ILE A 72 27.61 -6.68 12.37
C ILE A 72 27.67 -5.30 13.04
N MET A 73 27.03 -5.12 14.20
CA MET A 73 27.12 -3.88 14.98
C MET A 73 26.68 -4.11 16.42
N SER A 74 27.10 -3.24 17.35
CA SER A 74 26.63 -3.32 18.74
C SER A 74 25.13 -2.99 18.88
N ARG A 75 24.46 -3.58 19.88
CA ARG A 75 23.06 -3.26 20.24
C ARG A 75 22.84 -1.76 20.39
N ASN A 76 23.74 -1.10 21.13
CA ASN A 76 23.63 0.32 21.43
C ASN A 76 23.71 1.16 20.14
N ARG A 77 24.57 0.77 19.19
CA ARG A 77 24.65 1.45 17.89
C ARG A 77 23.39 1.20 17.06
N PHE A 78 22.90 -0.03 17.00
CA PHE A 78 21.65 -0.37 16.30
C PHE A 78 20.46 0.45 16.83
N GLU A 79 20.24 0.47 18.15
CA GLU A 79 19.13 1.21 18.76
C GLU A 79 19.29 2.74 18.56
N LEU A 80 20.51 3.24 18.53
CA LEU A 80 20.78 4.66 18.26
C LEU A 80 20.48 5.02 16.80
N LEU A 81 20.88 4.18 15.84
CA LEU A 81 20.52 4.32 14.43
C LEU A 81 19.01 4.20 14.23
N LEU A 82 18.36 3.23 14.87
CA LEU A 82 16.91 3.06 14.84
C LEU A 82 16.16 4.32 15.31
N ARG A 83 16.70 5.02 16.31
CA ARG A 83 16.14 6.27 16.82
C ARG A 83 16.41 7.47 15.90
N MET A 84 17.57 7.51 15.23
CA MET A 84 18.00 8.65 14.41
C MET A 84 17.65 8.51 12.91
N LEU A 85 17.21 7.33 12.46
CA LEU A 85 16.92 7.06 11.05
C LEU A 85 15.96 8.12 10.49
N HIS A 86 16.40 8.78 9.41
CA HIS A 86 15.68 9.92 8.86
C HIS A 86 15.85 10.00 7.34
N PHE A 87 14.86 10.56 6.63
CA PHE A 87 14.79 10.55 5.16
C PHE A 87 14.59 11.93 4.51
N SER A 88 14.67 13.02 5.28
CA SER A 88 14.38 14.38 4.80
C SER A 88 15.00 15.46 5.68
N ASP A 89 15.32 16.63 5.15
CA ASP A 89 15.75 17.76 6.00
C ASP A 89 14.53 18.41 6.70
N ASN A 90 14.47 18.36 8.03
CA ASN A 90 13.37 18.98 8.78
C ASN A 90 13.30 20.50 8.61
N SER A 91 14.38 21.17 8.23
CA SER A 91 14.36 22.63 7.99
C SER A 91 13.54 23.03 6.78
N GLN A 92 13.31 22.08 5.87
CA GLN A 92 12.57 22.26 4.62
C GLN A 92 11.15 21.69 4.68
N ALA A 93 10.70 21.27 5.87
CA ALA A 93 9.38 20.68 6.06
C ALA A 93 8.28 21.74 5.94
N THR A 94 7.29 21.49 5.08
CA THR A 94 6.10 22.35 4.96
C THR A 94 4.98 21.87 5.87
N ALA A 95 4.16 22.80 6.38
CA ALA A 95 3.03 22.46 7.25
C ALA A 95 1.93 21.64 6.53
N ASN A 96 1.88 21.73 5.20
CA ASN A 96 0.81 21.16 4.39
C ASN A 96 1.09 19.72 3.90
N ASP A 97 2.35 19.29 3.86
CA ASP A 97 2.71 17.90 3.48
C ASP A 97 2.92 17.01 4.72
N ARG A 98 1.86 16.30 5.11
CA ARG A 98 1.91 15.32 6.21
C ARG A 98 2.84 14.15 5.98
N LEU A 99 3.22 13.87 4.73
CA LEU A 99 4.13 12.78 4.36
C LEU A 99 5.55 13.26 4.08
N TYR A 100 5.83 14.55 4.24
CA TYR A 100 7.11 15.18 3.89
C TYR A 100 8.33 14.34 4.31
N LYS A 101 8.31 13.85 5.55
CA LYS A 101 9.40 13.06 6.15
C LYS A 101 9.70 11.73 5.48
N ILE A 102 8.78 11.21 4.67
CA ILE A 102 8.92 9.96 3.93
C ILE A 102 8.62 10.13 2.44
N ARG A 103 8.36 11.36 1.98
CA ARG A 103 7.93 11.66 0.60
C ARG A 103 8.92 11.11 -0.40
N ARG A 104 10.19 11.48 -0.24
CA ARG A 104 11.28 11.02 -1.08
C ARG A 104 11.41 9.49 -1.10
N LEU A 105 11.26 8.83 0.06
CA LEU A 105 11.28 7.37 0.11
C LEU A 105 10.15 6.75 -0.71
N ILE A 106 8.93 7.29 -0.63
CA ILE A 106 7.78 6.83 -1.42
C ILE A 106 8.04 7.05 -2.92
N ASP A 107 8.57 8.21 -3.28
CA ASP A 107 8.85 8.58 -4.68
C ASP A 107 9.93 7.67 -5.27
N ASP A 108 11.05 7.46 -4.55
CA ASP A 108 12.12 6.54 -4.93
C ASP A 108 11.60 5.10 -5.09
N LEU A 109 10.74 4.64 -4.18
CA LEU A 109 10.11 3.31 -4.29
C LEU A 109 9.24 3.20 -5.54
N ASN A 110 8.35 4.17 -5.78
CA ASN A 110 7.48 4.17 -6.96
C ASN A 110 8.27 4.27 -8.27
N GLN A 111 9.37 5.03 -8.29
CA GLN A 111 10.27 5.08 -9.44
C GLN A 111 10.93 3.72 -9.69
N ASN A 112 11.43 3.07 -8.65
CA ASN A 112 12.04 1.75 -8.76
C ASN A 112 11.02 0.69 -9.20
N PHE A 113 9.79 0.71 -8.66
CA PHE A 113 8.74 -0.22 -9.08
C PHE A 113 8.47 -0.14 -10.58
N LYS A 114 8.46 1.07 -11.12
CA LYS A 114 8.28 1.31 -12.56
C LYS A 114 9.50 0.90 -13.38
N ALA A 115 10.71 1.12 -12.87
CA ALA A 115 11.95 0.90 -13.63
C ALA A 115 12.30 -0.59 -13.77
N PHE A 116 11.97 -1.41 -12.78
CA PHE A 116 12.47 -2.79 -12.71
C PHE A 116 11.43 -3.87 -13.04
N PHE A 117 10.19 -3.50 -13.35
CA PHE A 117 9.16 -4.48 -13.69
C PHE A 117 8.13 -3.92 -14.67
N THR A 118 7.91 -4.65 -15.77
CA THR A 118 6.80 -4.37 -16.69
C THR A 118 5.55 -5.12 -16.22
N PRO A 119 4.46 -4.43 -15.86
CA PRO A 119 3.28 -5.09 -15.36
C PRO A 119 2.63 -6.03 -16.38
N ASN A 120 2.00 -7.10 -15.88
CA ASN A 120 1.22 -8.00 -16.71
C ASN A 120 -0.10 -7.33 -17.16
N ILE A 121 -0.84 -7.95 -18.08
CA ILE A 121 -2.13 -7.42 -18.55
C ILE A 121 -3.13 -7.24 -17.39
N SER A 122 -3.09 -8.12 -16.40
CA SER A 122 -3.99 -8.09 -15.24
C SER A 122 -3.39 -7.29 -14.08
N LEU A 123 -4.13 -6.28 -13.63
CA LEU A 123 -3.80 -5.40 -12.53
C LEU A 123 -4.87 -5.47 -11.44
N CYS A 124 -4.52 -5.20 -10.19
CA CYS A 124 -5.49 -5.02 -9.12
C CYS A 124 -5.19 -3.81 -8.24
N VAL A 125 -6.23 -3.13 -7.78
CA VAL A 125 -6.15 -2.08 -6.77
C VAL A 125 -6.87 -2.52 -5.51
N ASP A 126 -6.18 -2.41 -4.38
CA ASP A 126 -6.74 -2.67 -3.06
C ASP A 126 -5.95 -1.90 -1.98
N GLU A 127 -6.42 -1.97 -0.75
CA GLU A 127 -5.87 -1.27 0.41
C GLU A 127 -5.15 -2.23 1.35
N SER A 128 -3.94 -1.82 1.69
CA SER A 128 -3.12 -2.44 2.72
C SER A 128 -3.10 -1.59 3.99
N MET A 129 -2.88 -2.25 5.12
CA MET A 129 -2.76 -1.61 6.43
C MET A 129 -1.39 -1.90 7.01
N ILE A 130 -0.61 -0.84 7.26
CA ILE A 130 0.65 -0.93 8.01
C ILE A 130 0.28 -0.79 9.50
N PRO A 131 0.44 -1.84 10.34
CA PRO A 131 0.01 -1.79 11.73
C PRO A 131 0.75 -0.69 12.50
N PHE A 132 -0.01 0.23 13.09
CA PHE A 132 0.57 1.33 13.85
C PHE A 132 -0.42 1.86 14.89
N ARG A 133 0.03 1.95 16.15
CA ARG A 133 -0.78 2.45 17.28
C ARG A 133 -0.27 3.77 17.87
N GLY A 134 0.84 4.30 17.37
CA GLY A 134 1.37 5.59 17.83
C GLY A 134 0.47 6.77 17.44
N ARG A 135 0.88 7.97 17.86
CA ARG A 135 0.19 9.22 17.55
C ARG A 135 0.59 9.71 16.16
N ILE A 136 -0.33 9.62 15.21
CA ILE A 136 -0.19 10.21 13.87
C ILE A 136 -1.57 10.63 13.37
N ILE A 137 -1.66 11.81 12.77
CA ILE A 137 -2.95 12.47 12.46
C ILE A 137 -3.82 11.70 11.45
N PHE A 138 -3.21 10.91 10.57
CA PHE A 138 -3.90 10.17 9.51
C PHE A 138 -4.02 8.66 9.79
N ARG A 139 -3.80 8.23 11.04
CA ARG A 139 -4.06 6.85 11.46
C ARG A 139 -5.51 6.46 11.17
N GLN A 140 -5.71 5.31 10.56
CA GLN A 140 -7.02 4.78 10.21
C GLN A 140 -7.45 3.65 11.16
N TYR A 141 -8.77 3.52 11.33
CA TYR A 141 -9.40 2.37 11.95
C TYR A 141 -10.24 1.60 10.92
N LEU A 142 -9.88 0.35 10.63
CA LEU A 142 -10.62 -0.53 9.72
C LEU A 142 -11.08 -1.79 10.48
N LYS A 143 -12.35 -1.81 10.89
CA LYS A 143 -12.95 -2.88 11.70
C LYS A 143 -12.75 -4.29 11.11
N GLN A 144 -12.76 -4.40 9.79
CA GLN A 144 -12.71 -5.67 9.05
C GLN A 144 -11.29 -6.21 8.82
N LYS A 145 -10.23 -5.43 9.09
CA LYS A 145 -8.84 -5.88 8.91
C LYS A 145 -8.29 -6.49 10.20
N ARG A 146 -7.42 -7.50 10.08
CA ARG A 146 -6.75 -8.19 11.22
C ARG A 146 -6.11 -7.19 12.19
N HIS A 147 -5.33 -6.26 11.64
CA HIS A 147 -4.82 -5.10 12.38
C HIS A 147 -5.77 -3.93 12.16
N LYS A 148 -6.61 -3.65 13.15
CA LYS A 148 -7.67 -2.64 13.01
C LYS A 148 -7.13 -1.21 12.99
N TYR A 149 -5.97 -0.93 13.59
CA TYR A 149 -5.36 0.40 13.63
C TYR A 149 -4.05 0.43 12.85
N GLY A 150 -3.87 1.44 12.02
CA GLY A 150 -2.62 1.62 11.31
C GLY A 150 -2.64 2.74 10.27
N ILE A 151 -1.66 2.70 9.38
CA ILE A 151 -1.55 3.60 8.24
C ILE A 151 -2.12 2.88 7.01
N LYS A 152 -3.14 3.48 6.39
CA LYS A 152 -3.76 2.96 5.17
C LYS A 152 -2.89 3.32 3.97
N VAL A 153 -2.64 2.33 3.11
CA VAL A 153 -1.88 2.48 1.86
C VAL A 153 -2.71 1.89 0.72
N PHE A 154 -2.87 2.64 -0.36
CA PHE A 154 -3.43 2.13 -1.60
C PHE A 154 -2.31 1.52 -2.43
N LYS A 155 -2.55 0.32 -2.99
CA LYS A 155 -1.56 -0.38 -3.80
C LYS A 155 -2.17 -0.76 -5.14
N LEU A 156 -1.42 -0.51 -6.21
CA LEU A 156 -1.63 -1.10 -7.52
C LEU A 156 -0.65 -2.27 -7.66
N CYS A 157 -1.17 -3.46 -7.92
CA CYS A 157 -0.39 -4.68 -8.00
C CYS A 157 -0.69 -5.45 -9.29
N THR A 158 0.19 -6.38 -9.64
CA THR A 158 0.05 -7.29 -10.78
C THR A 158 0.56 -8.67 -10.41
N VAL A 159 0.19 -9.69 -11.18
CA VAL A 159 0.67 -11.08 -10.98
C VAL A 159 2.21 -11.11 -11.13
N PRO A 160 2.97 -11.81 -10.26
CA PRO A 160 2.53 -12.75 -9.22
C PRO A 160 2.34 -12.14 -7.80
N GLY A 161 2.16 -10.82 -7.70
CA GLY A 161 2.10 -10.09 -6.44
C GLY A 161 3.03 -8.88 -6.39
N TYR A 162 3.53 -8.43 -7.55
CA TYR A 162 4.40 -7.28 -7.66
C TYR A 162 3.63 -5.98 -7.42
N THR A 163 4.21 -5.04 -6.69
CA THR A 163 3.60 -3.72 -6.45
C THR A 163 4.10 -2.74 -7.51
N CYS A 164 3.21 -2.29 -8.40
CA CYS A 164 3.55 -1.34 -9.46
C CYS A 164 3.59 0.11 -8.96
N LYS A 165 2.70 0.45 -8.01
CA LYS A 165 2.64 1.78 -7.39
C LYS A 165 1.97 1.70 -6.03
N LEU A 166 2.39 2.54 -5.10
CA LEU A 166 1.71 2.75 -3.82
C LEU A 166 1.48 4.23 -3.54
N GLU A 167 0.41 4.51 -2.80
CA GLU A 167 0.09 5.84 -2.27
C GLU A 167 -0.36 5.73 -0.81
N VAL A 168 0.22 6.54 0.06
CA VAL A 168 -0.12 6.56 1.49
C VAL A 168 -1.26 7.53 1.72
N TYR A 169 -2.33 7.06 2.38
CA TYR A 169 -3.44 7.92 2.74
C TYR A 169 -3.07 8.87 3.89
N ALA A 170 -2.94 10.15 3.58
CA ALA A 170 -2.53 11.20 4.54
C ALA A 170 -3.70 11.99 5.15
N GLY A 171 -4.94 11.55 4.91
CA GLY A 171 -6.16 12.21 5.37
C GLY A 171 -6.72 13.23 4.37
N LYS A 172 -8.03 13.51 4.50
CA LYS A 172 -8.85 14.23 3.51
C LYS A 172 -8.36 15.64 3.10
N HIS A 173 -7.68 16.37 3.98
CA HIS A 173 -7.26 17.76 3.72
C HIS A 173 -5.93 17.88 2.96
N CYS A 174 -5.07 16.85 3.00
CA CYS A 174 -3.77 16.86 2.33
C CYS A 174 -3.77 16.07 1.02
N ASP A 175 -4.85 15.35 0.75
CA ASP A 175 -4.98 14.42 -0.38
C ASP A 175 -6.00 14.99 -1.37
N THR A 176 -5.66 16.13 -1.99
CA THR A 176 -6.53 16.85 -2.94
C THR A 176 -6.80 16.02 -4.19
N SER A 177 -5.89 15.11 -4.57
CA SER A 177 -6.08 14.16 -5.66
C SER A 177 -7.02 13.01 -5.30
N ASN A 178 -7.04 12.53 -4.05
CA ASN A 178 -7.67 11.26 -3.67
C ASN A 178 -8.98 11.41 -2.87
N THR A 179 -9.77 12.44 -3.18
CA THR A 179 -11.05 12.69 -2.50
C THR A 179 -12.13 11.64 -2.80
N THR A 180 -12.00 10.91 -3.91
CA THR A 180 -12.95 9.87 -4.34
C THR A 180 -12.23 8.56 -4.68
N PRO A 181 -12.91 7.40 -4.53
CA PRO A 181 -12.34 6.12 -4.97
C PRO A 181 -11.91 6.12 -6.43
N THR A 182 -12.65 6.82 -7.31
CA THR A 182 -12.30 6.97 -8.72
C THR A 182 -10.95 7.65 -8.88
N ASN A 183 -10.74 8.80 -8.22
CA ASN A 183 -9.49 9.54 -8.41
C ASN A 183 -8.28 8.79 -7.87
N VAL A 184 -8.44 8.03 -6.77
CA VAL A 184 -7.40 7.13 -6.27
C VAL A 184 -6.96 6.14 -7.34
N VAL A 185 -7.93 5.47 -7.98
CA VAL A 185 -7.63 4.49 -9.03
C VAL A 185 -6.97 5.15 -10.24
N MET A 186 -7.50 6.28 -10.70
CA MET A 186 -6.93 7.02 -11.83
C MET A 186 -5.50 7.51 -11.52
N GLY A 187 -5.24 7.98 -10.31
CA GLY A 187 -3.91 8.41 -9.85
C GLY A 187 -2.91 7.25 -9.82
N LEU A 188 -3.33 6.09 -9.32
CA LEU A 188 -2.49 4.89 -9.29
C LEU A 188 -2.16 4.37 -10.70
N CYS A 189 -3.16 4.36 -11.60
CA CYS A 189 -3.03 3.75 -12.92
C CYS A 189 -2.42 4.66 -14.00
N ARG A 190 -2.24 5.96 -13.73
CA ARG A 190 -1.84 6.98 -14.72
C ARG A 190 -0.67 6.59 -15.64
N HIS A 191 0.35 5.91 -15.13
CA HIS A 191 1.53 5.50 -15.90
C HIS A 191 1.33 4.24 -16.77
N LEU A 192 0.13 3.63 -16.69
CA LEU A 192 -0.26 2.41 -17.38
C LEU A 192 -1.46 2.62 -18.33
N PHE A 193 -1.93 3.86 -18.50
CA PHE A 193 -2.94 4.17 -19.50
C PHE A 193 -2.42 3.92 -20.91
N LYS A 194 -3.35 3.66 -21.84
CA LYS A 194 -3.07 3.42 -23.28
C LYS A 194 -2.23 2.18 -23.55
N LYS A 195 -2.48 1.12 -22.76
CA LYS A 195 -1.74 -0.16 -22.84
C LYS A 195 -2.66 -1.39 -22.84
N GLY A 196 -3.98 -1.21 -22.90
CA GLY A 196 -4.95 -2.31 -22.90
C GLY A 196 -4.97 -3.18 -21.63
N HIS A 197 -4.49 -2.69 -20.48
CA HIS A 197 -4.54 -3.44 -19.22
C HIS A 197 -5.98 -3.69 -18.75
N ILE A 198 -6.16 -4.73 -17.93
CA ILE A 198 -7.42 -5.06 -17.28
C ILE A 198 -7.25 -4.85 -15.78
N LEU A 199 -7.99 -3.89 -15.24
CA LEU A 199 -7.99 -3.58 -13.83
C LEU A 199 -9.11 -4.32 -13.09
N TYR A 200 -8.72 -5.10 -12.09
CA TYR A 200 -9.61 -5.78 -11.16
C TYR A 200 -9.74 -4.97 -9.87
N THR A 201 -10.97 -4.68 -9.45
CA THR A 201 -11.22 -3.91 -8.21
C THR A 201 -12.34 -4.48 -7.36
N ASP A 202 -12.33 -4.09 -6.08
CA ASP A 202 -13.41 -4.39 -5.15
C ASP A 202 -14.64 -3.49 -5.36
N ASN A 203 -15.68 -3.70 -4.55
CA ASN A 203 -16.92 -2.93 -4.62
C ASN A 203 -16.84 -1.50 -4.07
N TRP A 204 -15.78 -1.15 -3.33
CA TRP A 204 -15.51 0.20 -2.87
C TRP A 204 -14.99 1.11 -4.00
N TYR A 205 -14.28 0.54 -4.97
CA TYR A 205 -13.81 1.25 -6.17
C TYR A 205 -14.79 1.19 -7.34
N THR A 206 -15.37 0.01 -7.60
CA THR A 206 -16.13 -0.23 -8.83
C THR A 206 -17.34 0.69 -8.97
N SER A 207 -17.40 1.42 -10.08
CA SER A 207 -18.52 2.29 -10.45
C SER A 207 -18.55 2.54 -11.96
N VAL A 208 -19.71 2.96 -12.49
CA VAL A 208 -19.86 3.36 -13.89
C VAL A 208 -18.96 4.57 -14.23
N ASP A 209 -18.79 5.51 -13.29
CA ASP A 209 -17.88 6.67 -13.47
C ASP A 209 -16.42 6.24 -13.66
N LEU A 210 -15.96 5.30 -12.85
CA LEU A 210 -14.62 4.75 -13.01
C LEU A 210 -14.49 3.96 -14.32
N ALA A 211 -15.51 3.19 -14.69
CA ALA A 211 -15.50 2.39 -15.92
C ALA A 211 -15.34 3.25 -17.17
N GLU A 212 -16.11 4.34 -17.28
CA GLU A 212 -16.02 5.28 -18.40
C GLU A 212 -14.64 5.93 -18.49
N LYS A 213 -14.12 6.45 -17.37
CA LYS A 213 -12.80 7.09 -17.34
C LYS A 213 -11.65 6.15 -17.68
N LEU A 214 -11.75 4.87 -17.32
CA LEU A 214 -10.73 3.88 -17.67
C LEU A 214 -10.83 3.48 -19.15
N LEU A 215 -12.04 3.40 -19.72
CA LEU A 215 -12.22 3.18 -21.16
C LEU A 215 -11.64 4.34 -21.98
N ASP A 216 -11.85 5.58 -21.54
CA ASP A 216 -11.24 6.76 -22.16
C ASP A 216 -9.71 6.70 -22.13
N GLU A 217 -9.12 5.88 -21.25
CA GLU A 217 -7.69 5.65 -21.08
C GLU A 217 -7.22 4.29 -21.63
N ASP A 218 -8.03 3.61 -22.45
CA ASP A 218 -7.74 2.26 -23.00
C ASP A 218 -7.29 1.27 -21.90
N MET A 219 -8.12 1.21 -20.86
CA MET A 219 -7.99 0.27 -19.75
C MET A 219 -9.36 -0.31 -19.42
N HIS A 220 -9.43 -1.63 -19.28
CA HIS A 220 -10.67 -2.29 -18.89
C HIS A 220 -10.86 -2.32 -17.38
N LEU A 221 -12.11 -2.32 -16.93
CA LEU A 221 -12.48 -2.49 -15.52
C LEU A 221 -13.28 -3.77 -15.35
N VAL A 222 -12.93 -4.54 -14.32
CA VAL A 222 -13.71 -5.69 -13.86
C VAL A 222 -13.80 -5.59 -12.34
N GLY A 223 -15.00 -5.72 -11.78
CA GLY A 223 -15.11 -5.65 -10.33
C GLY A 223 -16.50 -5.99 -9.80
N THR A 224 -16.53 -6.29 -8.51
CA THR A 224 -17.79 -6.45 -7.79
C THR A 224 -18.44 -5.09 -7.57
N LEU A 225 -19.76 -5.02 -7.59
CA LEU A 225 -20.49 -3.75 -7.63
C LEU A 225 -21.48 -3.64 -6.46
N ARG A 226 -21.53 -2.48 -5.79
CA ARG A 226 -22.57 -2.20 -4.79
C ARG A 226 -23.86 -1.75 -5.48
N LYS A 227 -25.00 -2.29 -5.03
CA LYS A 227 -26.33 -1.98 -5.59
C LYS A 227 -26.72 -0.50 -5.51
N ASN A 228 -26.19 0.24 -4.53
CA ASN A 228 -26.49 1.65 -4.31
C ASN A 228 -25.57 2.61 -5.08
N ARG A 229 -24.78 2.13 -6.06
CA ARG A 229 -24.03 3.01 -6.95
C ARG A 229 -24.99 3.76 -7.88
N ARG A 230 -24.58 4.98 -8.25
CA ARG A 230 -25.34 5.82 -9.19
C ARG A 230 -25.22 5.26 -10.62
N ARG A 231 -26.21 5.57 -11.45
CA ARG A 231 -26.27 5.23 -12.90
C ARG A 231 -26.29 3.73 -13.22
N LEU A 232 -26.76 2.90 -12.28
CA LEU A 232 -26.95 1.48 -12.54
C LEU A 232 -28.28 1.20 -13.25
N PRO A 233 -28.32 0.22 -14.17
CA PRO A 233 -29.54 -0.16 -14.86
C PRO A 233 -30.57 -0.76 -13.88
N LYS A 234 -31.71 -0.07 -13.72
CA LYS A 234 -32.76 -0.42 -12.74
C LYS A 234 -33.40 -1.78 -13.04
N ASN A 235 -33.58 -2.13 -14.32
CA ASN A 235 -34.07 -3.44 -14.75
C ASN A 235 -33.17 -4.58 -14.22
N VAL A 236 -31.84 -4.43 -14.29
CA VAL A 236 -30.90 -5.41 -13.76
C VAL A 236 -30.92 -5.40 -12.23
N MET A 237 -30.82 -4.23 -11.59
CA MET A 237 -30.69 -4.13 -10.13
C MET A 237 -31.96 -4.56 -9.38
N ASN A 238 -33.15 -4.35 -9.95
CA ASN A 238 -34.44 -4.68 -9.33
C ASN A 238 -34.96 -6.08 -9.69
N ALA A 239 -34.38 -6.77 -10.68
CA ALA A 239 -34.80 -8.12 -11.05
C ALA A 239 -34.80 -9.08 -9.85
N LYS A 240 -35.85 -9.87 -9.67
CA LYS A 240 -35.87 -10.93 -8.67
C LYS A 240 -35.35 -12.20 -9.32
N LEU A 241 -34.23 -12.71 -8.83
CA LEU A 241 -33.58 -13.90 -9.38
C LEU A 241 -33.82 -15.11 -8.47
N LYS A 242 -34.06 -16.28 -9.07
CA LYS A 242 -33.92 -17.59 -8.43
C LYS A 242 -32.44 -18.01 -8.44
N ARG A 243 -32.10 -19.05 -7.68
CA ARG A 243 -30.74 -19.59 -7.64
C ARG A 243 -30.36 -20.14 -9.03
N GLY A 244 -29.18 -19.78 -9.51
CA GLY A 244 -28.68 -20.12 -10.85
C GLY A 244 -29.03 -19.09 -11.93
N GLU A 245 -29.98 -18.19 -11.67
CA GLU A 245 -30.37 -17.17 -12.64
C GLU A 245 -29.44 -15.95 -12.62
N TYR A 246 -29.36 -15.29 -13.76
CA TYR A 246 -28.65 -14.04 -13.93
C TYR A 246 -29.42 -13.09 -14.85
N VAL A 247 -29.12 -11.81 -14.72
CA VAL A 247 -29.57 -10.75 -15.63
C VAL A 247 -28.41 -9.82 -15.88
N ALA A 248 -28.31 -9.28 -17.09
CA ALA A 248 -27.29 -8.32 -17.47
C ALA A 248 -27.88 -7.26 -18.38
N ALA A 249 -27.24 -6.09 -18.40
CA ALA A 249 -27.45 -5.06 -19.40
C ALA A 249 -26.10 -4.46 -19.76
N GLU A 250 -25.92 -4.18 -21.03
CA GLU A 250 -24.76 -3.46 -21.56
C GLU A 250 -25.22 -2.09 -22.06
N ASN A 251 -24.44 -1.06 -21.80
CA ASN A 251 -24.70 0.26 -22.37
C ASN A 251 -23.95 0.44 -23.71
N GLU A 252 -24.21 1.54 -24.40
CA GLU A 252 -23.59 1.88 -25.70
C GLU A 252 -22.06 1.97 -25.66
N LYS A 253 -21.46 2.14 -24.47
CA LYS A 253 -20.01 2.19 -24.27
C LYS A 253 -19.39 0.80 -23.99
N GLY A 254 -20.16 -0.28 -24.10
CA GLY A 254 -19.69 -1.63 -23.80
C GLY A 254 -19.48 -1.90 -22.30
N ILE A 255 -20.12 -1.13 -21.42
CA ILE A 255 -20.10 -1.37 -19.97
C ILE A 255 -21.23 -2.33 -19.63
N THR A 256 -20.88 -3.58 -19.36
CA THR A 256 -21.81 -4.61 -18.90
C THR A 256 -21.95 -4.55 -17.37
N VAL A 257 -23.19 -4.40 -16.90
CA VAL A 257 -23.58 -4.60 -15.51
C VAL A 257 -24.42 -5.86 -15.41
N MET A 258 -24.00 -6.77 -14.54
CA MET A 258 -24.67 -8.04 -14.31
C MET A 258 -25.02 -8.22 -12.85
N LYS A 259 -26.11 -8.96 -12.62
CA LYS A 259 -26.49 -9.51 -11.32
C LYS A 259 -26.78 -11.00 -11.48
N TRP A 260 -26.20 -11.80 -10.62
CA TRP A 260 -26.40 -13.25 -10.57
C TRP A 260 -26.70 -13.67 -9.12
N ARG A 261 -27.49 -14.73 -8.97
CA ARG A 261 -27.80 -15.31 -7.66
C ARG A 261 -27.38 -16.77 -7.61
N ASP A 262 -26.41 -17.08 -6.75
CA ASP A 262 -26.22 -18.44 -6.24
C ASP A 262 -26.77 -18.51 -4.79
N LYS A 263 -25.94 -18.73 -3.77
CA LYS A 263 -26.38 -18.65 -2.37
C LYS A 263 -26.78 -17.22 -1.97
N ARG A 264 -26.10 -16.23 -2.56
CA ARG A 264 -26.35 -14.81 -2.37
C ARG A 264 -26.32 -14.12 -3.73
N GLU A 265 -26.97 -12.96 -3.81
CA GLU A 265 -26.89 -12.12 -4.99
C GLU A 265 -25.53 -11.41 -5.04
N VAL A 266 -24.91 -11.43 -6.20
CA VAL A 266 -23.67 -10.72 -6.51
C VAL A 266 -23.91 -9.85 -7.73
N SER A 267 -23.52 -8.59 -7.64
CA SER A 267 -23.49 -7.67 -8.76
C SER A 267 -22.06 -7.43 -9.20
N LEU A 268 -21.85 -7.32 -10.50
CA LEU A 268 -20.55 -7.11 -11.12
C LEU A 268 -20.66 -6.12 -12.27
N LEU A 269 -19.56 -5.43 -12.52
CA LEU A 269 -19.39 -4.54 -13.66
C LEU A 269 -18.16 -5.02 -14.44
N SER A 270 -18.30 -5.12 -15.75
CA SER A 270 -17.18 -5.41 -16.65
C SER A 270 -17.24 -4.53 -17.88
N THR A 271 -16.07 -4.06 -18.32
CA THR A 271 -15.90 -3.46 -19.65
C THR A 271 -15.10 -4.35 -20.60
N LYS A 272 -14.79 -5.58 -20.17
CA LYS A 272 -14.00 -6.55 -20.92
C LYS A 272 -14.82 -7.75 -21.40
N HIS A 273 -15.77 -8.19 -20.59
CA HIS A 273 -16.53 -9.41 -20.82
C HIS A 273 -17.97 -9.08 -21.23
N THR A 274 -18.52 -9.91 -22.10
CA THR A 274 -19.95 -9.93 -22.41
C THR A 274 -20.73 -10.65 -21.30
N ALA A 275 -22.06 -10.63 -21.38
CA ALA A 275 -22.94 -11.30 -20.42
C ALA A 275 -22.96 -12.85 -20.49
N LYS A 276 -22.07 -13.48 -21.28
CA LYS A 276 -22.05 -14.93 -21.46
C LYS A 276 -21.33 -15.62 -20.30
N PHE A 277 -22.00 -16.60 -19.69
CA PHE A 277 -21.39 -17.50 -18.72
C PHE A 277 -20.64 -18.62 -19.44
N VAL A 278 -19.52 -19.03 -18.86
CA VAL A 278 -18.75 -20.20 -19.26
C VAL A 278 -18.59 -21.09 -18.05
N ASN A 279 -18.83 -22.39 -18.20
CA ASN A 279 -18.55 -23.35 -17.14
C ASN A 279 -17.03 -23.39 -16.92
N THR A 280 -16.62 -23.18 -15.67
CA THR A 280 -15.20 -23.24 -15.29
C THR A 280 -15.04 -24.26 -14.18
N THR A 281 -14.00 -25.08 -14.30
CA THR A 281 -13.65 -26.06 -13.28
C THR A 281 -12.80 -25.38 -12.22
N ASN A 282 -13.23 -25.43 -10.96
CA ASN A 282 -12.46 -24.85 -9.86
C ASN A 282 -11.20 -25.71 -9.56
N LYS A 283 -10.32 -25.23 -8.67
CA LYS A 283 -9.10 -25.96 -8.25
C LYS A 283 -9.37 -27.36 -7.62
N ARG A 284 -10.64 -27.71 -7.37
CA ARG A 284 -11.10 -28.98 -6.81
C ARG A 284 -11.81 -29.86 -7.87
N GLY A 285 -11.78 -29.47 -9.14
CA GLY A 285 -12.39 -30.25 -10.23
C GLY A 285 -13.91 -30.18 -10.31
N GLN A 286 -14.55 -29.19 -9.67
CA GLN A 286 -16.01 -28.95 -9.73
C GLN A 286 -16.36 -27.78 -10.63
#